data_AF-A0A2N0QIY9-F1
#
_entry.id   AF-A0A2N0QIY9-F1
#
_cell.length_a   1.000
_cell.length_b   1.000
_cell.length_c   1.000
_cell.angle_alpha   90.00
_cell.angle_beta   90.00
_cell.angle_gamma   90.00
#
_symmetry.space_group_name_H-M   'P 1'
#
loop_
_entity.id
_entity.type
_entity.pdbx_description
1 polymer ?
#
loop_
_entity_poly.entity_id
_entity_poly.type
_entity_poly.pdbx_seq_one_letter_code
_entity_poly.pdbx_strand_id
1 'polypeptide(L)'
;MLCFIKELSIKNNNILILDFVDQWLKLAKYNIASIDILKEFSLKHIIAFYELIEEQVANSTIHNIDDKFKIPLMQQMKDSINKVVSYNSQNQQLIPAKVLALALKRFIYRFLLVNSNIENQNLNTYILDFTLDLWASDIKQELIEKLFPTCLLVSHAYNAYTFIVNEI
;
A
#
# COMPACT_ATOMS: atom_id res chain seq x y z
N MET A 1 11.79 -0.73 -18.31
CA MET A 1 11.15 0.41 -17.61
C MET A 1 11.19 0.23 -16.08
N LEU A 2 10.68 -0.87 -15.49
CA LEU A 2 10.69 -1.10 -14.04
C LEU A 2 12.08 -1.08 -13.37
N CYS A 3 13.10 -1.74 -13.95
CA CYS A 3 14.48 -1.64 -13.44
C CYS A 3 15.02 -0.20 -13.54
N PHE A 4 14.64 0.52 -14.60
CA PHE A 4 15.05 1.89 -14.86
C PHE A 4 14.40 2.88 -13.88
N ILE A 5 13.11 2.69 -13.57
CA ILE A 5 12.38 3.38 -12.51
C ILE A 5 13.01 3.07 -11.17
N LYS A 6 13.28 1.79 -10.86
CA LYS A 6 13.90 1.43 -9.58
C LYS A 6 15.28 2.08 -9.41
N GLU A 7 16.12 2.06 -10.44
CA GLU A 7 17.44 2.71 -10.40
C GLU A 7 17.39 4.24 -10.33
N LEU A 8 16.46 4.89 -11.05
CA LEU A 8 16.32 6.34 -11.06
C LEU A 8 15.54 6.89 -9.87
N SER A 9 14.46 6.22 -9.45
CA SER A 9 13.60 6.63 -8.34
C SER A 9 14.31 6.51 -7.00
N ILE A 10 15.31 5.63 -6.86
CA ILE A 10 16.19 5.58 -5.68
C ILE A 10 17.10 6.82 -5.61
N LYS A 11 17.40 7.47 -6.74
CA LYS A 11 18.40 8.53 -6.82
C LYS A 11 17.82 9.94 -7.00
N ASN A 12 16.60 10.10 -7.53
CA ASN A 12 16.05 11.43 -7.80
C ASN A 12 14.51 11.45 -7.90
N ASN A 13 13.83 11.52 -6.76
CA ASN A 13 12.37 11.55 -6.66
C ASN A 13 11.69 12.87 -7.10
N ASN A 14 12.47 13.91 -7.42
CA ASN A 14 11.96 15.23 -7.84
C ASN A 14 12.02 15.48 -9.36
N ILE A 15 12.36 14.48 -10.18
CA ILE A 15 12.40 14.63 -11.64
C ILE A 15 10.98 14.85 -12.19
N LEU A 16 10.82 15.78 -13.14
CA LEU A 16 9.54 15.96 -13.83
C LEU A 16 9.24 14.72 -14.68
N ILE A 17 7.96 14.34 -14.75
CA ILE A 17 7.53 13.18 -15.55
C ILE A 17 7.94 13.33 -17.02
N LEU A 18 7.84 14.54 -17.58
CA LEU A 18 8.28 14.83 -18.94
C LEU A 18 9.77 14.57 -19.11
N ASP A 19 10.61 15.04 -18.18
CA ASP A 19 12.06 14.83 -18.22
C ASP A 19 12.42 13.34 -18.09
N PHE A 20 11.70 12.60 -17.26
CA PHE A 20 11.85 11.16 -17.13
C PHE A 20 11.52 10.43 -18.45
N VAL A 21 10.38 10.76 -19.06
CA VAL A 21 9.97 10.18 -20.35
C VAL A 21 10.96 10.55 -21.45
N ASP A 22 11.44 11.79 -21.49
CA ASP A 22 12.43 12.26 -22.45
C ASP A 22 13.77 11.54 -22.31
N GLN A 23 14.26 11.34 -21.08
CA GLN A 23 15.48 10.57 -20.82
C GLN A 23 15.31 9.12 -21.25
N TRP A 24 14.16 8.51 -20.95
CA TRP A 24 13.87 7.15 -21.36
C TRP A 24 13.76 7.01 -22.88
N LEU A 25 13.08 7.93 -23.57
CA LEU A 25 12.96 7.95 -25.03
C LEU A 25 14.31 8.18 -25.73
N LYS A 26 15.15 9.06 -25.17
CA LYS A 26 16.53 9.26 -25.67
C LYS A 26 17.32 7.97 -25.58
N LEU A 27 17.25 7.23 -24.48
CA LEU A 27 17.94 5.95 -24.32
C LEU A 27 17.35 4.85 -25.21
N ALA A 28 16.03 4.82 -25.38
CA ALA A 28 15.35 3.85 -26.23
C ALA A 28 15.73 4.00 -27.72
N LYS A 29 16.00 5.23 -28.18
CA LYS A 29 16.47 5.50 -29.56
C LYS A 29 17.81 4.84 -29.89
N TYR A 30 18.66 4.59 -28.90
CA TYR A 30 19.97 3.96 -29.12
C TYR A 30 19.94 2.43 -29.05
N ASN A 31 18.80 1.83 -28.74
CA ASN A 31 18.67 0.38 -28.60
C ASN A 31 17.31 -0.09 -29.10
N ILE A 32 17.19 -0.41 -30.41
CA ILE A 32 15.92 -0.81 -31.05
C ILE A 32 15.30 -2.05 -30.35
N ALA A 33 16.12 -2.94 -29.78
CA ALA A 33 15.65 -4.07 -28.96
C ALA A 33 14.88 -3.63 -27.69
N SER A 34 15.12 -2.42 -27.18
CA SER A 34 14.43 -1.87 -26.01
C SER A 34 13.00 -1.36 -26.32
N ILE A 35 12.67 -1.15 -27.60
CA ILE A 35 11.31 -0.83 -28.05
C ILE A 35 10.49 -2.13 -28.18
N ASP A 36 11.11 -3.26 -28.55
CA ASP A 36 10.42 -4.56 -28.57
C ASP A 36 9.98 -5.01 -27.17
N ILE A 37 10.72 -4.65 -26.11
CA ILE A 37 10.28 -4.83 -24.72
C ILE A 37 8.92 -4.17 -24.45
N LEU A 38 8.56 -3.09 -25.14
CA LEU A 38 7.26 -2.44 -24.98
C LEU A 38 6.10 -3.25 -25.56
N LYS A 39 6.37 -4.19 -26.48
CA LYS A 39 5.34 -5.15 -26.93
C LYS A 39 4.97 -6.15 -25.84
N GLU A 40 5.85 -6.35 -24.84
CA GLU A 40 5.56 -7.17 -23.65
C GLU A 40 4.85 -6.36 -22.56
N PHE A 41 4.79 -5.02 -22.69
CA PHE A 41 3.99 -4.19 -21.80
C PHE A 41 2.50 -4.38 -22.09
N SER A 42 1.74 -4.50 -21.02
CA SER A 42 0.30 -4.66 -21.03
C SER A 42 -0.24 -3.88 -19.83
N LEU A 43 -1.56 -3.69 -19.78
CA LEU A 43 -2.20 -2.85 -18.75
C LEU A 43 -1.79 -3.23 -17.31
N LYS A 44 -1.54 -4.52 -17.04
CA LYS A 44 -1.04 -5.00 -15.74
C LYS A 44 0.26 -4.31 -15.29
N HIS A 45 1.13 -3.95 -16.24
CA HIS A 45 2.40 -3.28 -15.93
C HIS A 45 2.21 -1.79 -15.62
N ILE A 46 1.18 -1.14 -16.19
CA ILE A 46 0.81 0.23 -15.83
C ILE A 46 0.21 0.26 -14.43
N ILE A 47 -0.65 -0.70 -14.10
CA ILE A 47 -1.23 -0.85 -12.76
C ILE A 47 -0.13 -1.06 -11.72
N ALA A 48 0.78 -2.01 -11.96
CA ALA A 48 1.94 -2.23 -11.07
C ALA A 48 2.82 -0.98 -10.91
N PHE A 49 2.96 -0.16 -11.96
CA PHE A 49 3.70 1.09 -11.87
C PHE A 49 2.98 2.14 -11.02
N TYR A 50 1.65 2.27 -11.17
CA TYR A 50 0.84 3.15 -10.32
C TYR A 50 0.93 2.73 -8.85
N GLU A 51 0.80 1.44 -8.56
CA GLU A 51 0.92 0.91 -7.19
C GLU A 51 2.29 1.20 -6.57
N LEU A 52 3.37 1.09 -7.35
CA LEU A 52 4.72 1.42 -6.90
C LEU A 52 4.87 2.91 -6.59
N ILE A 53 4.38 3.78 -7.47
CA ILE A 53 4.40 5.24 -7.22
C ILE A 53 3.60 5.56 -5.96
N GLU A 54 2.38 5.02 -5.85
CA GLU A 54 1.51 5.19 -4.70
C GLU A 54 2.24 4.81 -3.40
N GLU A 55 2.87 3.62 -3.38
CA GLU A 55 3.59 3.14 -2.21
C GLU A 55 4.76 4.05 -1.81
N GLN A 56 5.49 4.60 -2.79
CA GLN A 56 6.59 5.52 -2.56
C GLN A 56 6.11 6.88 -2.04
N VAL A 57 5.07 7.46 -2.64
CA VAL A 57 4.51 8.73 -2.19
C VAL A 57 3.94 8.59 -0.79
N ALA A 58 3.21 7.50 -0.52
CA ALA A 58 2.61 7.21 0.78
C ALA A 58 3.63 7.20 1.93
N ASN A 59 4.88 6.78 1.71
CA ASN A 59 5.92 6.84 2.75
C ASN A 59 6.11 8.25 3.33
N SER A 60 5.92 9.28 2.51
CA SER A 60 6.17 10.68 2.86
C SER A 60 4.91 11.46 3.22
N THR A 61 3.71 10.90 3.03
CA THR A 61 2.45 11.66 3.17
C THR A 61 1.50 11.11 4.21
N ILE A 62 1.50 9.80 4.49
CA ILE A 62 0.49 9.18 5.37
C ILE A 62 0.50 9.70 6.82
N HIS A 63 1.58 10.35 7.26
CA HIS A 63 1.66 10.97 8.58
C HIS A 63 0.97 12.35 8.66
N ASN A 64 0.67 12.97 7.52
CA ASN A 64 0.03 14.28 7.40
C ASN A 64 -1.52 14.21 7.36
N ILE A 65 -2.09 13.12 7.86
CA ILE A 65 -3.54 12.99 8.05
C ILE A 65 -3.99 13.72 9.32
N ASP A 66 -5.29 14.05 9.38
CA ASP A 66 -5.95 14.64 10.54
C ASP A 66 -5.80 13.75 11.80
N ASP A 67 -5.62 14.37 12.96
CA ASP A 67 -5.43 13.67 14.23
C ASP A 67 -6.65 12.84 14.66
N LYS A 68 -7.85 13.12 14.12
CA LYS A 68 -9.02 12.25 14.29
C LYS A 68 -8.81 10.82 13.77
N PHE A 69 -7.80 10.61 12.91
CA PHE A 69 -7.39 9.30 12.39
C PHE A 69 -6.18 8.67 13.09
N LYS A 70 -5.72 9.30 14.18
CA LYS A 70 -4.56 8.86 14.98
C LYS A 70 -4.97 8.50 16.41
N ILE A 71 -6.17 7.97 16.60
CA ILE A 71 -6.64 7.54 17.92
C ILE A 71 -5.81 6.33 18.40
N PRO A 72 -5.25 6.36 19.63
CA PRO A 72 -4.42 5.27 20.15
C PRO A 72 -5.15 3.94 20.22
N LEU A 73 -4.42 2.85 19.97
CA LEU A 73 -4.95 1.50 20.15
C LEU A 73 -5.03 1.14 21.63
N MET A 74 -6.19 0.68 22.07
CA MET A 74 -6.34 -0.02 23.35
C MET A 74 -5.63 -1.38 23.31
N GLN A 75 -5.30 -1.92 24.49
CA GLN A 75 -4.62 -3.22 24.58
C GLN A 75 -5.41 -4.34 23.88
N GLN A 76 -6.73 -4.38 24.08
CA GLN A 76 -7.61 -5.36 23.41
C GLN A 76 -7.54 -5.32 21.88
N MET A 77 -7.32 -4.14 21.29
CA MET A 77 -7.20 -3.97 19.84
C MET A 77 -5.84 -4.51 19.35
N LYS A 78 -4.76 -4.21 20.09
CA LYS A 78 -3.42 -4.76 19.81
C LYS A 78 -3.43 -6.28 19.88
N ASP A 79 -4.06 -6.85 20.91
CA ASP A 79 -4.21 -8.29 21.07
C ASP A 79 -5.01 -8.91 19.92
N SER A 80 -6.04 -8.21 19.43
CA SER A 80 -6.85 -8.67 18.30
C SER A 80 -6.07 -8.64 16.99
N ILE A 81 -5.21 -7.64 16.77
CA ILE A 81 -4.28 -7.58 15.62
C ILE A 81 -3.26 -8.73 15.72
N ASN A 82 -2.64 -8.93 16.88
CA ASN A 82 -1.60 -9.94 17.05
C ASN A 82 -2.13 -11.39 16.92
N LYS A 83 -3.42 -11.62 17.16
CA LYS A 83 -4.06 -12.92 16.93
C LYS A 83 -4.21 -13.29 15.46
N VAL A 84 -4.20 -12.30 14.56
CA VAL A 84 -4.58 -12.48 13.15
C VAL A 84 -3.41 -12.23 12.20
N VAL A 85 -2.35 -11.58 12.70
CA VAL A 85 -1.16 -11.20 11.94
C VAL A 85 -0.01 -12.19 12.18
N SER A 86 0.66 -12.58 11.10
CA SER A 86 1.93 -13.29 11.14
C SER A 86 3.10 -12.33 10.87
N TYR A 87 3.92 -12.10 11.89
CA TYR A 87 5.18 -11.36 11.75
C TYR A 87 6.29 -12.23 11.15
N ASN A 88 6.19 -13.55 11.29
CA ASN A 88 7.10 -14.52 10.67
C ASN A 88 6.46 -15.13 9.42
N SER A 89 7.20 -15.26 8.33
CA SER A 89 6.68 -15.64 7.00
C SER A 89 6.23 -17.11 6.83
N GLN A 90 6.10 -17.86 7.92
CA GLN A 90 5.86 -19.32 7.89
C GLN A 90 4.41 -19.72 8.15
N ASN A 91 3.56 -18.84 8.72
CA ASN A 91 2.19 -19.20 9.07
C ASN A 91 1.20 -18.84 7.95
N GLN A 92 0.80 -19.84 7.15
CA GLN A 92 -0.18 -19.69 6.07
C GLN A 92 -1.63 -19.49 6.55
N GLN A 93 -1.89 -19.64 7.86
CA GLN A 93 -3.24 -19.49 8.43
C GLN A 93 -3.50 -18.08 8.98
N LEU A 94 -2.52 -17.18 8.92
CA LEU A 94 -2.61 -15.81 9.42
C LEU A 94 -2.30 -14.83 8.28
N ILE A 95 -2.71 -13.57 8.46
CA ILE A 95 -2.44 -12.50 7.51
C ILE A 95 -0.96 -12.08 7.66
N PRO A 96 -0.13 -12.13 6.61
CA PRO A 96 1.25 -11.65 6.71
C PRO A 96 1.30 -10.16 7.12
N ALA A 97 2.15 -9.81 8.09
CA ALA A 97 2.24 -8.45 8.62
C ALA A 97 2.50 -7.40 7.53
N LYS A 98 3.42 -7.69 6.61
CA LYS A 98 3.73 -6.82 5.47
C LYS A 98 2.53 -6.58 4.55
N VAL A 99 1.70 -7.59 4.36
CA VAL A 99 0.52 -7.51 3.48
C VAL A 99 -0.58 -6.67 4.14
N LEU A 100 -0.82 -6.86 5.44
CA LEU A 100 -1.77 -6.03 6.17
C LEU A 100 -1.28 -4.57 6.30
N ALA A 101 0.00 -4.37 6.59
CA ALA A 101 0.60 -3.03 6.65
C ALA A 101 0.43 -2.29 5.32
N LEU A 102 0.66 -2.97 4.18
CA LEU A 102 0.44 -2.40 2.85
C LEU A 102 -1.03 -2.01 2.64
N ALA A 103 -1.98 -2.87 2.98
CA ALA A 103 -3.41 -2.58 2.82
C ALA A 103 -3.85 -1.37 3.66
N LEU A 104 -3.41 -1.29 4.92
CA LEU A 104 -3.66 -0.14 5.78
C LEU A 104 -3.01 1.13 5.22
N LYS A 105 -1.78 1.05 4.73
CA LYS A 105 -1.07 2.17 4.13
C LYS A 105 -1.79 2.74 2.90
N ARG A 106 -2.23 1.87 1.99
CA ARG A 106 -3.06 2.24 0.82
C ARG A 106 -4.37 2.88 1.27
N PHE A 107 -5.03 2.31 2.28
CA PHE A 107 -6.26 2.88 2.82
C PHE A 107 -6.06 4.29 3.37
N ILE A 108 -5.04 4.50 4.21
CA ILE A 108 -4.70 5.81 4.78
C ILE A 108 -4.42 6.82 3.66
N TYR A 109 -3.58 6.45 2.69
CA TYR A 109 -3.21 7.31 1.58
C TYR A 109 -4.42 7.68 0.71
N ARG A 110 -5.24 6.70 0.31
CA ARG A 110 -6.35 6.91 -0.63
C ARG A 110 -7.56 7.63 0.00
N PHE A 111 -7.84 7.40 1.29
CA PHE A 111 -9.10 7.83 1.90
C PHE A 111 -8.97 8.83 3.05
N LEU A 112 -7.83 8.90 3.73
CA LEU A 112 -7.68 9.70 4.95
C LEU A 112 -6.85 10.97 4.76
N LEU A 113 -6.16 11.12 3.62
CA LEU A 113 -5.48 12.37 3.26
C LEU A 113 -6.47 13.50 2.92
N VAL A 114 -7.69 13.15 2.51
CA VAL A 114 -8.77 14.09 2.26
C VAL A 114 -9.65 14.23 3.51
N ASN A 115 -10.14 15.44 3.78
CA ASN A 115 -11.02 15.66 4.91
C ASN A 115 -12.34 14.91 4.72
N SER A 116 -12.50 13.81 5.45
CA SER A 116 -13.66 12.92 5.42
C SER A 116 -14.20 12.71 6.84
N ASN A 117 -15.51 12.57 6.99
CA ASN A 117 -16.17 12.35 8.29
C ASN A 117 -16.54 10.87 8.46
N ILE A 118 -15.52 10.01 8.37
CA ILE A 118 -15.67 8.55 8.43
C ILE A 118 -14.96 7.93 9.63
N GLU A 119 -14.38 8.74 10.52
CA GLU A 119 -13.52 8.32 11.63
C GLU A 119 -14.21 7.34 12.60
N ASN A 120 -15.53 7.46 12.77
CA ASN A 120 -16.33 6.62 13.65
C ASN A 120 -16.89 5.36 12.95
N GLN A 121 -16.61 5.15 11.66
CA GLN A 121 -17.03 3.96 10.94
C GLN A 121 -16.11 2.78 11.24
N ASN A 122 -16.61 1.55 11.07
CA ASN A 122 -15.79 0.36 11.25
C ASN A 122 -14.77 0.25 10.10
N LEU A 123 -13.52 0.01 10.45
CA LEU A 123 -12.44 -0.14 9.48
C LEU A 123 -12.63 -1.39 8.61
N ASN A 124 -13.25 -2.44 9.16
CA ASN A 124 -13.50 -3.69 8.42
C ASN A 124 -14.40 -3.48 7.19
N THR A 125 -15.31 -2.50 7.20
CA THR A 125 -16.16 -2.19 6.04
C THR A 125 -15.34 -1.85 4.81
N TYR A 126 -14.24 -1.12 4.98
CA TYR A 126 -13.35 -0.72 3.89
C TYR A 126 -12.31 -1.79 3.58
N ILE A 127 -11.73 -2.39 4.61
CA ILE A 127 -10.69 -3.39 4.43
C ILE A 127 -11.22 -4.67 3.79
N LEU A 128 -12.48 -5.01 4.01
CA LEU A 128 -13.15 -6.15 3.37
C LEU A 128 -13.79 -5.82 2.02
N ASP A 129 -13.76 -4.56 1.59
CA ASP A 129 -14.18 -4.19 0.25
C ASP A 129 -13.02 -4.41 -0.74
N PHE A 130 -12.97 -5.61 -1.32
CA PHE A 130 -11.95 -6.00 -2.31
C PHE A 130 -12.02 -5.19 -3.60
N THR A 131 -13.11 -4.44 -3.85
CA THR A 131 -13.19 -3.53 -5.01
C THR A 131 -12.31 -2.30 -4.84
N LEU A 132 -11.88 -1.98 -3.61
CA LEU A 132 -10.98 -0.86 -3.32
C LEU A 132 -9.50 -1.17 -3.60
N ASP A 133 -9.18 -2.41 -3.99
CA ASP A 133 -7.84 -2.85 -4.41
C ASP A 133 -6.73 -2.48 -3.39
N LEU A 134 -7.04 -2.68 -2.10
CA LEU A 134 -6.12 -2.40 -1.00
C LEU A 134 -5.12 -3.53 -0.77
N TRP A 135 -5.50 -4.76 -1.08
CA TRP A 135 -4.70 -5.95 -0.81
C TRP A 135 -3.74 -6.28 -1.96
N ALA A 136 -2.65 -6.98 -1.65
CA ALA A 136 -1.83 -7.59 -2.67
C ALA A 136 -2.59 -8.76 -3.33
N SER A 137 -2.36 -8.99 -4.62
CA SER A 137 -3.14 -9.94 -5.44
C SER A 137 -2.98 -11.42 -5.07
N ASP A 138 -2.01 -11.75 -4.22
CA ASP A 138 -1.69 -13.10 -3.79
C ASP A 138 -2.41 -13.55 -2.51
N ILE A 139 -3.10 -12.64 -1.80
CA ILE A 139 -3.81 -12.99 -0.56
C ILE A 139 -5.23 -13.50 -0.82
N LYS A 140 -5.61 -14.56 -0.11
CA LYS A 140 -6.95 -15.15 -0.22
C LYS A 140 -7.98 -14.28 0.49
N GLN A 141 -8.99 -13.83 -0.23
CA GLN A 141 -10.10 -13.03 0.31
C GLN A 141 -10.77 -13.71 1.53
N GLU A 142 -11.09 -15.00 1.43
CA GLU A 142 -11.71 -15.78 2.52
C GLU A 142 -10.89 -15.75 3.82
N LEU A 143 -9.55 -15.69 3.71
CA LEU A 143 -8.67 -15.61 4.88
C LEU A 143 -8.86 -14.27 5.60
N ILE A 144 -8.91 -13.18 4.84
CA ILE A 144 -9.09 -11.83 5.39
C ILE A 144 -10.47 -11.69 6.02
N GLU A 145 -11.53 -12.09 5.34
CA GLU A 145 -12.91 -11.99 5.83
C GLU A 145 -13.10 -12.73 7.16
N LYS A 146 -12.45 -13.90 7.29
CA LYS A 146 -12.51 -14.71 8.51
C LYS A 146 -11.74 -14.07 9.68
N LEU A 147 -10.61 -13.43 9.40
CA LEU A 147 -9.65 -13.03 10.42
C LEU A 147 -9.71 -11.56 10.79
N PHE A 148 -10.11 -10.66 9.89
CA PHE A 148 -9.91 -9.24 10.12
C PHE A 148 -10.65 -8.73 11.37
N PRO A 149 -10.00 -7.96 12.27
CA PRO A 149 -10.62 -7.56 13.53
C PRO A 149 -11.79 -6.60 13.31
N THR A 150 -12.90 -6.84 14.03
CA THR A 150 -14.08 -5.96 13.99
C THR A 150 -14.04 -4.82 15.01
N CYS A 151 -13.08 -4.85 15.95
CA CYS A 151 -12.95 -3.86 17.01
C CYS A 151 -12.24 -2.55 16.58
N LEU A 152 -11.85 -2.43 15.31
CA LEU A 152 -11.12 -1.29 14.78
C LEU A 152 -12.07 -0.35 14.05
N LEU A 153 -12.09 0.92 14.46
CA LEU A 153 -12.67 2.02 13.69
C LEU A 153 -11.64 2.63 12.73
N VAL A 154 -12.11 3.37 11.73
CA VAL A 154 -11.26 4.13 10.80
C VAL A 154 -10.32 5.08 11.55
N SER A 155 -10.76 5.65 12.66
CA SER A 155 -9.94 6.49 13.54
C SER A 155 -8.67 5.83 14.09
N HIS A 156 -8.58 4.50 14.06
CA HIS A 156 -7.44 3.73 14.52
C HIS A 156 -6.48 3.31 13.40
N ALA A 157 -6.82 3.56 12.12
CA ALA A 157 -6.11 3.00 10.97
C ALA A 157 -4.60 3.32 10.97
N TYR A 158 -4.23 4.57 11.26
CA TYR A 158 -2.83 5.00 11.30
C TYR A 158 -2.03 4.34 12.43
N ASN A 159 -2.61 4.24 13.62
CA ASN A 159 -1.93 3.61 14.75
C ASN A 159 -1.91 2.09 14.62
N ALA A 160 -2.89 1.47 13.96
CA ALA A 160 -2.84 0.06 13.55
C ALA A 160 -1.69 -0.20 12.58
N TYR A 161 -1.56 0.64 11.54
CA TYR A 161 -0.43 0.58 10.61
C TYR A 161 0.91 0.72 11.35
N THR A 162 1.06 1.76 12.16
CA THR A 162 2.31 2.04 12.88
C THR A 162 2.65 0.92 13.86
N PHE A 163 1.66 0.37 14.56
CA PHE A 163 1.84 -0.76 15.46
C PHE A 163 2.39 -1.99 14.72
N ILE A 164 1.80 -2.36 13.58
CA ILE A 164 2.25 -3.52 12.80
C ILE A 164 3.65 -3.28 12.23
N VAL A 165 3.93 -2.09 11.68
CA VAL A 165 5.22 -1.78 11.06
C VAL A 165 6.37 -1.82 12.07
N ASN A 166 6.14 -1.40 13.31
CA ASN A 166 7.16 -1.43 14.35
C ASN A 166 7.57 -2.85 14.78
N GLU A 167 6.78 -3.87 14.44
CA GLU A 167 7.03 -5.27 14.77
C GLU A 167 7.62 -6.07 13.58
N ILE A 168 7.81 -5.43 12.41
CA ILE A 168 8.40 -6.02 11.18
C ILE A 168 9.91 -5.73 11.13
#